data_AF-A0A3E5BRU2-F1
#
_entry.id   AF-A0A3E5BRU2-F1
#
_cell.length_a   1.000
_cell.length_b   1.000
_cell.length_c   1.000
_cell.angle_alpha   90.00
_cell.angle_beta   90.00
_cell.angle_gamma   90.00
#
_symmetry.space_group_name_H-M   'P 1'
#
loop_
_entity.id
_entity.type
_entity.pdbx_description
1 polymer ?
#
loop_
_entity_poly.entity_id
_entity_poly.type
_entity_poly.pdbx_seq_one_letter_code
_entity_poly.pdbx_strand_id
1 'polypeptide(L)'
;MMETTDDKLLQKFFSDNRKEIEDKGFSRRVMHHLPDRYYRISQLWSLFCFTLAVVLFFVLDGLQLVLGTLRETFTNALQSSAAEIDPKSLVIVAVVLLYFGYRKICSLA
;
A
#
# COMPACT_ATOMS: atom_id res chain seq x y z
N MET A 1 -11.76 -5.09 -47.59
CA MET A 1 -13.05 -4.49 -47.19
C MET A 1 -13.29 -3.33 -48.13
N MET A 2 -14.27 -3.44 -49.03
CA MET A 2 -14.52 -2.45 -50.08
C MET A 2 -15.47 -1.41 -49.49
N GLU A 3 -15.00 -0.18 -49.25
CA GLU A 3 -15.88 0.91 -48.80
C GLU A 3 -16.95 1.16 -49.86
N THR A 4 -18.20 1.10 -49.44
CA THR A 4 -19.36 1.27 -50.30
C THR A 4 -19.56 2.76 -50.60
N THR A 5 -20.22 3.07 -51.71
CA THR A 5 -20.54 4.46 -52.08
C THR A 5 -21.33 5.18 -50.99
N ASP A 6 -22.09 4.44 -50.19
CA ASP A 6 -22.84 4.95 -49.04
C ASP A 6 -21.92 5.42 -47.91
N ASP A 7 -20.86 4.67 -47.61
CA ASP A 7 -19.85 5.05 -46.62
C ASP A 7 -19.19 6.41 -46.98
N LYS A 8 -18.95 6.64 -48.28
CA LYS A 8 -18.41 7.90 -48.80
C LYS A 8 -19.40 9.06 -48.73
N LEU A 9 -20.69 8.79 -48.92
CA LEU A 9 -21.76 9.79 -48.79
C LEU A 9 -21.96 10.17 -47.32
N LEU A 10 -21.96 9.19 -46.42
CA LEU A 10 -22.03 9.40 -44.99
C LEU A 10 -20.82 10.20 -44.50
N GLN A 11 -19.61 9.84 -44.93
CA GLN A 11 -18.40 10.57 -44.55
C GLN A 11 -18.44 12.04 -44.99
N LYS A 12 -18.88 12.31 -46.21
CA LYS A 12 -19.06 13.69 -46.71
C LYS A 12 -20.15 14.44 -45.95
N PHE A 13 -21.27 13.77 -45.66
CA PHE A 13 -22.37 14.39 -44.91
C PHE A 13 -21.92 14.76 -43.48
N PHE A 14 -21.19 13.87 -42.82
CA PHE A 14 -20.65 14.11 -41.48
C PHE A 14 -19.51 15.13 -41.49
N SER A 15 -18.68 15.21 -42.53
CA SER A 15 -17.64 16.25 -42.64
C SER A 15 -18.26 17.63 -42.83
N ASP A 16 -19.25 17.74 -43.71
CA ASP A 16 -19.86 19.01 -44.09
C ASP A 16 -20.78 19.56 -42.99
N ASN A 17 -21.34 18.68 -42.14
CA ASN A 17 -22.21 19.04 -41.02
C ASN A 17 -21.56 18.84 -39.64
N ARG A 18 -20.24 18.64 -39.57
CA ARG A 18 -19.50 18.52 -38.29
C ARG A 18 -19.45 19.88 -37.62
N LYS A 19 -20.55 20.26 -36.96
CA LYS A 19 -20.52 21.36 -36.00
C LYS A 19 -19.66 20.87 -34.84
N GLU A 20 -18.44 21.37 -34.75
CA GLU A 20 -17.66 21.28 -33.51
C GLU A 20 -18.46 22.02 -32.44
N ILE A 21 -19.22 21.25 -31.66
CA ILE A 21 -19.86 21.74 -30.46
C ILE A 21 -18.71 22.06 -29.53
N GLU A 22 -18.38 23.35 -29.39
CA GLU A 22 -17.46 23.78 -28.34
C GLU A 22 -17.95 23.20 -27.02
N ASP A 23 -17.11 22.40 -26.37
CA ASP A 23 -17.43 21.84 -25.07
C ASP A 23 -17.44 23.01 -24.08
N LYS A 24 -18.63 23.62 -23.92
CA LYS A 24 -18.89 24.77 -23.03
C LYS A 24 -18.84 24.36 -21.56
N GLY A 25 -17.77 23.68 -21.16
CA GLY A 25 -17.57 23.08 -19.85
C GLY A 25 -18.58 21.96 -19.53
N PHE A 26 -19.20 21.34 -20.53
CA PHE A 26 -20.11 20.21 -20.33
C PHE A 26 -19.35 19.03 -19.75
N SER A 27 -18.22 18.63 -20.32
CA SER A 27 -17.42 17.51 -19.76
C SER A 27 -16.95 17.80 -18.34
N ARG A 28 -16.60 19.07 -18.04
CA ARG A 28 -16.20 19.49 -16.69
C ARG A 28 -17.36 19.44 -15.70
N ARG A 29 -18.57 19.87 -16.10
CA ARG A 29 -19.79 19.77 -15.28
C ARG A 29 -20.22 18.31 -15.07
N VAL A 30 -20.06 17.46 -16.09
CA VAL A 30 -20.37 16.02 -16.01
C VAL A 30 -19.39 15.33 -15.08
N MET A 31 -18.07 15.55 -15.22
CA MET A 31 -17.07 14.97 -14.31
C MET A 31 -17.26 15.41 -12.86
N HIS A 32 -17.64 16.65 -12.59
CA HIS A 32 -17.96 17.11 -11.23
C HIS A 32 -19.27 16.52 -10.67
N HIS A 33 -20.16 16.03 -11.53
CA HIS A 33 -21.38 15.32 -11.11
C HIS A 33 -21.17 13.82 -10.93
N LEU A 34 -19.98 13.26 -11.22
CA LEU A 34 -19.69 11.90 -10.79
C LEU A 34 -19.54 11.88 -9.27
N PRO A 35 -20.41 11.15 -8.55
CA PRO A 35 -20.41 11.17 -7.10
C PRO A 35 -19.16 10.46 -6.57
N ASP A 36 -18.17 11.22 -6.13
CA ASP A 36 -17.02 10.79 -5.31
C ASP A 36 -17.43 10.21 -3.93
N ARG A 37 -18.70 9.86 -3.74
CA ARG A 37 -19.24 9.26 -2.51
C ARG A 37 -18.61 7.91 -2.21
N TYR A 38 -18.18 7.18 -3.24
CA TYR A 38 -17.52 5.89 -3.07
C TYR A 38 -16.17 6.01 -2.34
N TYR A 39 -15.45 7.11 -2.57
CA TYR A 39 -14.15 7.36 -1.92
C TYR A 39 -14.31 7.62 -0.41
N ARG A 40 -15.38 8.31 -0.01
CA ARG A 40 -15.65 8.59 1.42
C ARG A 40 -16.12 7.34 2.16
N ILE A 41 -16.92 6.49 1.49
CA ILE A 41 -17.38 5.23 2.05
C ILE A 41 -16.22 4.24 2.20
N SER A 42 -15.33 4.14 1.20
CA SER A 42 -14.16 3.26 1.32
C SER A 42 -13.23 3.73 2.44
N GLN A 43 -13.02 5.04 2.57
CA GLN A 43 -12.19 5.61 3.63
C GLN A 43 -12.78 5.35 5.02
N LEU A 44 -14.11 5.46 5.17
CA LEU A 44 -14.80 5.17 6.43
C LEU A 44 -14.71 3.68 6.79
N TRP A 45 -14.82 2.79 5.79
CA TRP A 45 -14.67 1.35 5.98
C TRP A 45 -13.22 0.99 6.35
N SER A 46 -12.23 1.55 5.66
CA SER A 46 -10.82 1.35 6.03
C SER A 46 -10.51 1.84 7.43
N LEU A 47 -11.06 2.99 7.84
CA LEU A 47 -10.90 3.51 9.19
C LEU A 47 -11.53 2.58 10.22
N PHE A 48 -12.76 2.12 9.96
CA PHE A 48 -13.44 1.16 10.83
C PHE A 48 -12.65 -0.15 10.95
N CYS A 49 -12.22 -0.74 9.83
CA CYS A 49 -11.41 -1.97 9.83
C CYS A 49 -10.11 -1.79 10.61
N PHE A 50 -9.44 -0.65 10.45
CA PHE A 50 -8.22 -0.32 11.20
C PHE A 50 -8.51 -0.24 12.70
N THR A 51 -9.56 0.48 13.10
CA THR A 51 -9.95 0.58 14.51
C THR A 51 -10.32 -0.78 15.11
N LEU A 52 -11.03 -1.63 14.36
CA LEU A 52 -11.38 -2.97 14.79
C LEU A 52 -10.14 -3.84 14.99
N ALA A 53 -9.17 -3.77 14.07
CA ALA A 53 -7.91 -4.48 14.17
C ALA A 53 -7.10 -4.05 15.42
N VAL A 54 -7.07 -2.75 15.72
CA VAL A 54 -6.40 -2.22 16.92
C VAL A 54 -7.11 -2.71 18.19
N VAL A 55 -8.44 -2.63 18.26
CA VAL A 55 -9.21 -3.11 19.42
C VAL A 55 -9.00 -4.61 19.63
N LEU A 56 -9.08 -5.42 18.58
CA LEU A 56 -8.80 -6.86 18.64
C LEU A 56 -7.37 -7.14 19.11
N PHE A 57 -6.40 -6.36 18.64
CA PHE A 57 -5.01 -6.48 19.09
C PHE A 57 -4.86 -6.22 20.60
N PHE A 58 -5.58 -5.24 21.16
CA PHE A 58 -5.56 -4.99 22.60
C PHE A 58 -6.34 -6.04 23.40
N VAL A 59 -7.52 -6.48 22.93
CA VAL A 59 -8.36 -7.47 23.62
C VAL A 59 -7.69 -8.85 23.67
N LEU A 60 -6.97 -9.22 22.62
CA LEU A 60 -6.25 -10.50 22.54
C LEU A 60 -4.89 -10.46 23.24
N ASP A 61 -4.58 -9.41 24.01
CA ASP A 61 -3.25 -9.18 24.56
C ASP A 61 -2.16 -9.37 23.49
N GLY A 62 -2.42 -8.89 22.26
CA GLY A 62 -1.59 -9.15 21.09
C GLY A 62 -0.13 -8.74 21.30
N LEU A 63 0.11 -7.75 22.15
CA LEU A 63 1.45 -7.38 22.58
C LEU A 63 2.12 -8.48 23.41
N GLN A 64 1.41 -9.09 24.37
CA GLN A 64 1.92 -10.22 25.15
C GLN A 64 2.07 -11.48 24.30
N LEU A 65 1.19 -11.69 23.33
CA LEU A 65 1.27 -12.83 22.41
C LEU A 65 2.47 -12.70 21.47
N VAL A 66 2.69 -11.51 20.89
CA VAL A 66 3.84 -11.23 20.03
C VAL A 66 5.13 -11.22 20.83
N LEU A 67 5.16 -10.60 22.01
CA LEU A 67 6.36 -10.60 22.86
C LEU A 67 6.63 -11.98 23.47
N GLY A 68 5.60 -12.75 23.79
CA GLY A 68 5.70 -14.11 24.30
C GLY A 68 6.25 -15.06 23.24
N THR A 69 5.64 -15.08 22.06
CA THR A 69 6.15 -15.86 20.92
C THR A 69 7.54 -15.42 20.50
N LEU A 70 7.82 -14.10 20.44
CA LEU A 70 9.15 -13.59 20.13
C LEU A 70 10.15 -14.01 21.19
N ARG A 71 9.81 -13.90 22.49
CA ARG A 71 10.68 -14.29 23.58
C ARG A 71 10.95 -15.79 23.57
N GLU A 72 9.94 -16.62 23.35
CA GLU A 72 10.11 -18.08 23.23
C GLU A 72 10.98 -18.46 22.03
N THR A 73 10.72 -17.84 20.87
CA THR A 73 11.54 -18.07 19.66
C THR A 73 12.97 -17.58 19.88
N PHE A 74 13.14 -16.46 20.58
CA PHE A 74 14.45 -15.89 20.89
C PHE A 74 15.18 -16.71 21.96
N THR A 75 14.51 -17.24 22.99
CA THR A 75 15.13 -18.12 23.98
C THR A 75 15.48 -19.47 23.36
N ASN A 76 14.65 -20.01 22.47
CA ASN A 76 14.96 -21.24 21.74
C ASN A 76 16.11 -21.03 20.76
N ALA A 77 16.12 -19.89 20.04
CA ALA A 77 17.23 -19.50 19.19
C ALA A 77 18.50 -19.25 20.00
N LEU A 78 18.42 -18.58 21.15
CA LEU A 78 19.55 -18.36 22.05
C LEU A 78 20.03 -19.64 22.71
N GLN A 79 19.16 -20.61 23.02
CA GLN A 79 19.55 -21.84 23.68
C GLN A 79 20.17 -22.83 22.69
N SER A 80 19.62 -22.92 21.48
CA SER A 80 20.26 -23.62 20.35
C SER A 80 21.59 -22.95 19.96
N SER A 81 21.66 -21.63 20.00
CA SER A 81 22.89 -20.86 19.80
C SER A 81 23.88 -21.02 20.96
N ALA A 82 23.45 -20.98 22.22
CA ALA A 82 24.32 -21.03 23.40
C ALA A 82 24.88 -22.43 23.68
N ALA A 83 24.25 -23.49 23.14
CA ALA A 83 24.83 -24.83 23.16
C ALA A 83 26.08 -24.96 22.26
N GLU A 84 26.30 -24.02 21.33
CA GLU A 84 27.40 -24.07 20.34
C GLU A 84 28.28 -22.78 20.32
N ILE A 85 27.82 -21.66 20.87
CA ILE A 85 28.53 -20.37 20.80
C ILE A 85 29.52 -20.21 21.96
N ASP A 86 30.80 -20.26 21.61
CA ASP A 86 31.93 -19.81 22.45
C ASP A 86 31.73 -18.32 22.80
N PRO A 87 31.82 -17.89 24.08
CA PRO A 87 31.60 -16.52 24.55
C PRO A 87 32.32 -15.42 23.75
N LYS A 88 33.42 -15.73 23.06
CA LYS A 88 34.14 -14.80 22.19
C LYS A 88 33.36 -14.42 20.92
N SER A 89 32.62 -15.37 20.32
CA SER A 89 31.84 -15.15 19.11
C SER A 89 30.61 -14.27 19.37
N LEU A 90 29.99 -14.42 20.55
CA LEU A 90 28.85 -13.60 20.98
C LEU A 90 29.21 -12.12 21.12
N VAL A 91 30.39 -11.83 21.68
CA VAL A 91 30.92 -10.45 21.79
C VAL A 91 31.12 -9.83 20.41
N ILE A 92 31.62 -10.61 19.43
CA ILE A 92 31.82 -10.12 18.05
C ILE A 92 30.48 -9.78 17.41
N VAL A 93 29.47 -10.66 17.51
CA VAL A 93 28.12 -10.39 16.98
C VAL A 93 27.51 -9.13 17.58
N ALA A 94 27.63 -8.95 18.91
CA ALA A 94 27.11 -7.76 19.60
C ALA A 94 27.80 -6.46 19.12
N VAL A 95 29.12 -6.47 18.96
CA VAL A 95 29.89 -5.31 18.46
C VAL A 95 29.52 -4.97 17.01
N VAL A 96 29.36 -5.98 16.15
CA VAL A 96 28.98 -5.78 14.74
C VAL A 96 27.57 -5.19 14.64
N LEU A 97 26.62 -5.68 15.44
CA LEU A 97 25.26 -5.15 15.47
C LEU A 97 25.22 -3.70 15.97
N LEU A 98 26.00 -3.36 17.01
CA LEU A 98 26.14 -1.98 17.48
C LEU A 98 26.71 -1.06 16.40
N TYR A 99 27.74 -1.51 15.69
CA TYR A 99 28.34 -0.75 14.59
C TYR A 99 27.35 -0.53 13.43
N PHE A 100 26.61 -1.58 13.03
CA PHE A 100 25.58 -1.46 12.00
C PHE A 100 24.42 -0.57 12.42
N GLY A 101 23.98 -0.67 13.67
CA GLY A 101 22.96 0.20 14.24
C GLY A 101 23.39 1.66 14.23
N TYR A 102 24.59 1.94 14.73
CA TYR A 102 25.19 3.28 14.72
C TYR A 102 25.30 3.83 13.30
N ARG A 103 25.85 3.04 12.36
CA ARG A 103 25.98 3.45 10.96
C ARG A 103 24.63 3.73 10.32
N LYS A 104 23.61 2.91 10.59
CA LYS A 104 22.26 3.12 10.05
C LYS A 104 21.64 4.40 10.59
N ILE A 105 21.84 4.70 11.87
CA ILE A 105 21.37 5.94 12.50
C ILE A 105 22.11 7.15 11.91
N CYS A 106 23.44 7.09 11.77
CA CYS A 106 24.23 8.15 11.14
C CYS A 106 23.97 8.33 9.64
N SER A 107 23.43 7.31 8.96
CA SER A 107 23.02 7.38 7.54
C SER A 107 21.60 7.95 7.37
N LEU A 108 20.82 8.03 8.44
CA LEU A 108 19.46 8.56 8.47
C LEU A 108 19.41 10.01 9.00
N ALA A 109 20.51 10.48 9.62
CA ALA A 109 20.75 11.87 9.98
C ALA A 109 21.40 12.61 8.81
#